data_AF-A0A229NZ99-F1
#
_entry.id   AF-A0A229NZ99-F1
#
_cell.length_a   1.000
_cell.length_b   1.000
_cell.length_c   1.000
_cell.angle_alpha   90.00
_cell.angle_beta   90.00
_cell.angle_gamma   90.00
#
_symmetry.space_group_name_H-M   'P 1'
#
loop_
_entity.id
_entity.type
_entity.pdbx_description
1 polymer ?
#
loop_
_entity_poly.entity_id
_entity_poly.type
_entity_poly.pdbx_seq_one_letter_code
_entity_poly.pdbx_strand_id
1 'polypeptide(L)'
;MRNALKWVVGAVGAIILISILTCPNEADYYKWLSKEYNIICVNTGFGDECRERGAEIEWKSRAVKSAWVFMSVKEEYIQANTDYQIQAVGVFNHFFDYSKISVYD
;
A
#
# COMPACT_ATOMS: atom_id res chain seq x y z
N MET A 1 -8.87 33.26 -24.46
CA MET A 1 -9.52 32.36 -23.47
C MET A 1 -9.82 30.95 -24.02
N ARG A 2 -10.48 30.79 -25.18
CA ARG A 2 -10.86 29.46 -25.73
C ARG A 2 -9.68 28.50 -26.00
N ASN A 3 -8.53 29.02 -26.41
CA ASN A 3 -7.34 28.18 -26.66
C ASN A 3 -6.65 27.76 -25.35
N ALA A 4 -6.59 28.64 -24.36
CA ALA A 4 -6.05 28.31 -23.04
C ALA A 4 -6.89 27.22 -22.35
N LEU A 5 -8.22 27.28 -22.48
CA LEU A 5 -9.11 26.25 -21.95
C LEU A 5 -8.86 24.88 -22.59
N LYS A 6 -8.59 24.81 -23.90
CA LYS A 6 -8.24 23.57 -24.59
C LYS A 6 -6.94 22.96 -24.07
N TRP A 7 -5.92 23.79 -23.84
CA TRP A 7 -4.65 23.33 -23.28
C TRP A 7 -4.80 22.84 -21.84
N VAL A 8 -5.58 23.54 -21.02
CA VAL A 8 -5.88 23.12 -19.64
C VAL A 8 -6.61 21.78 -19.63
N VAL A 9 -7.66 21.61 -20.44
CA VAL A 9 -8.40 20.34 -20.54
C VAL A 9 -7.48 19.21 -21.02
N GLY A 10 -6.64 19.47 -22.02
CA GLY A 10 -5.66 18.50 -22.50
C GLY A 10 -4.65 18.10 -21.43
N ALA A 11 -4.12 19.06 -20.68
CA ALA A 11 -3.18 18.81 -19.59
C ALA A 11 -3.82 18.00 -18.45
N VAL A 12 -5.03 18.38 -18.03
CA VAL A 12 -5.78 17.64 -17.00
C VAL A 12 -6.07 16.20 -17.45
N GLY A 13 -6.49 16.01 -18.70
CA GLY A 13 -6.71 14.67 -19.26
C GLY A 13 -5.44 13.82 -19.27
N ALA A 14 -4.29 14.41 -19.64
CA ALA A 14 -3.01 13.73 -19.60
C ALA A 14 -2.59 13.33 -18.18
N ILE A 15 -2.77 14.21 -17.19
CA ILE A 15 -2.47 13.93 -15.77
C ILE A 15 -3.32 12.74 -15.28
N ILE A 16 -4.62 12.73 -15.58
CA ILE A 16 -5.52 11.64 -15.17
C ILE A 16 -5.07 10.31 -15.79
N LEU A 17 -4.72 10.30 -17.09
CA LEU A 17 -4.23 9.09 -17.75
C LEU A 17 -2.93 8.57 -17.12
N ILE A 18 -1.98 9.47 -16.81
CA ILE A 18 -0.74 9.12 -16.12
C ILE A 18 -1.05 8.54 -14.73
N SER A 19 -1.97 9.13 -13.98
CA SER A 19 -2.38 8.61 -12.66
C SER A 19 -2.94 7.20 -12.73
N ILE A 20 -3.75 6.89 -13.75
CA ILE A 20 -4.30 5.54 -13.94
C ILE A 20 -3.18 4.55 -14.29
N LEU A 21 -2.29 4.92 -15.21
CA LEU A 21 -1.18 4.06 -15.65
C LEU A 21 -0.12 3.83 -14.56
N THR A 22 -0.01 4.76 -13.61
CA THR A 22 0.94 4.70 -12.49
C THR A 22 0.28 4.32 -11.17
N CYS A 23 -0.97 3.85 -11.19
CA CYS A 23 -1.60 3.34 -9.97
C CYS A 23 -0.82 2.09 -9.50
N PRO A 24 -0.24 2.12 -8.30
CA PRO A 24 0.52 0.98 -7.81
C PRO A 24 -0.41 -0.22 -7.57
N ASN A 25 0.16 -1.42 -7.69
CA ASN A 25 -0.57 -2.68 -7.48
C ASN A 25 -0.09 -3.41 -6.20
N GLU A 26 -0.62 -4.60 -5.97
CA GLU A 26 -0.24 -5.43 -4.82
C GLU A 26 1.24 -5.81 -4.78
N ALA A 27 1.87 -6.11 -5.91
CA ALA A 27 3.29 -6.43 -5.96
C ALA A 27 4.16 -5.23 -5.57
N ASP A 28 3.75 -4.02 -5.96
CA ASP A 28 4.41 -2.79 -5.57
C ASP A 28 4.23 -2.51 -4.07
N TYR A 29 3.07 -2.88 -3.51
CA TYR A 29 2.85 -2.83 -2.06
C TYR A 29 3.80 -3.76 -1.31
N TYR A 30 3.95 -5.03 -1.72
CA TYR A 30 4.88 -5.96 -1.06
C TYR A 30 6.34 -5.51 -1.16
N LYS A 31 6.73 -4.91 -2.29
CA LYS A 31 8.06 -4.29 -2.43
C LYS A 31 8.24 -3.12 -1.46
N TRP A 32 7.23 -2.27 -1.32
CA TRP A 32 7.28 -1.16 -0.38
C TRP A 32 7.31 -1.67 1.08
N LEU A 33 6.45 -2.63 1.41
CA LEU A 33 6.33 -3.23 2.74
C LEU A 33 7.65 -3.88 3.20
N SER A 34 8.29 -4.65 2.32
CA SER A 34 9.60 -5.24 2.58
C SER A 34 10.71 -4.19 2.70
N LYS A 35 10.63 -3.08 1.96
CA LYS A 35 11.61 -2.01 2.03
C LYS A 35 11.46 -1.16 3.32
N GLU A 36 10.24 -0.80 3.66
CA GLU A 36 9.94 0.17 4.74
C GLU A 36 9.88 -0.51 6.12
N TYR A 37 9.22 -1.67 6.21
CA TYR A 37 9.03 -2.39 7.48
C TYR A 37 9.90 -3.64 7.61
N ASN A 38 10.62 -4.03 6.55
CA ASN A 38 11.38 -5.29 6.53
C ASN A 38 10.48 -6.52 6.75
N ILE A 39 9.22 -6.42 6.32
CA ILE A 39 8.25 -7.52 6.38
C ILE A 39 8.27 -8.27 5.05
N ILE A 40 8.46 -9.59 5.14
CA ILE A 40 8.44 -10.51 4.01
C ILE A 40 7.46 -11.62 4.34
N CYS A 41 6.43 -11.77 3.52
CA CYS A 41 5.47 -12.86 3.60
C CYS A 41 5.72 -13.86 2.47
N VAL A 42 5.76 -15.14 2.82
CA VAL A 42 6.00 -16.24 1.88
C VAL A 42 4.83 -17.21 1.98
N ASN A 43 4.17 -17.50 0.86
CA ASN A 43 3.13 -18.51 0.82
C ASN A 43 3.78 -19.90 0.79
N THR A 44 3.57 -20.70 1.84
CA THR A 44 4.18 -22.04 1.97
C THR A 44 3.24 -23.17 1.50
N GLY A 45 2.07 -22.82 0.94
CA GLY A 45 1.03 -23.78 0.54
C GLY A 45 0.14 -24.26 1.69
N PHE A 46 0.56 -24.09 2.95
CA PHE A 46 -0.22 -24.37 4.16
C PHE A 46 -0.69 -23.11 4.89
N GLY A 47 -0.20 -21.94 4.46
CA GLY A 47 -0.52 -20.62 5.00
C GLY A 47 0.47 -19.57 4.48
N ASP A 48 0.24 -18.31 4.81
CA ASP A 48 1.21 -17.24 4.60
C ASP A 48 2.08 -17.10 5.85
N GLU A 49 3.37 -17.41 5.73
CA GLU A 49 4.37 -17.19 6.78
C GLU A 49 4.99 -15.81 6.60
N CYS A 50 4.75 -14.91 7.56
CA CYS A 50 5.29 -13.56 7.53
C CYS A 50 6.43 -13.41 8.54
N ARG A 51 7.47 -12.66 8.15
CA ARG A 51 8.60 -12.33 9.03
C ARG A 51 8.91 -10.84 8.98
N GLU A 52 9.13 -10.22 10.13
CA GLU A 52 9.63 -8.87 10.27
C GLU A 52 11.07 -8.91 10.79
N ARG A 53 12.03 -8.36 10.03
CA ARG A 53 13.47 -8.36 10.42
C ARG A 53 14.00 -9.75 10.82
N GLY A 54 13.42 -10.80 10.25
CA GLY A 54 13.76 -12.20 10.54
C GLY A 54 13.02 -12.84 11.72
N ALA A 55 12.25 -12.09 12.51
CA ALA A 55 11.36 -12.63 13.53
C ALA A 55 10.00 -13.02 12.91
N GLU A 56 9.44 -14.14 13.35
CA GLU A 56 8.12 -14.60 12.89
C GLU A 56 7.02 -13.67 13.41
N ILE A 57 6.13 -13.25 12.51
CA ILE A 57 4.95 -12.45 12.82
C ILE A 57 3.73 -13.17 12.26
N GLU A 58 2.63 -13.15 13.01
CA GLU A 58 1.38 -13.77 12.56
C GLU A 58 0.60 -12.74 11.73
N TRP A 59 0.29 -13.09 10.48
CA TRP A 59 -0.63 -12.30 9.66
C TRP A 59 -2.08 -12.56 10.11
N LYS A 60 -2.84 -11.49 10.36
CA LYS A 60 -4.26 -11.60 10.79
C LYS A 60 -5.23 -11.30 9.68
N SER A 61 -5.12 -10.11 9.11
CA SER A 61 -6.11 -9.61 8.19
C SER A 61 -5.50 -8.60 7.22
N ARG A 62 -6.08 -8.55 6.03
CA ARG A 62 -5.74 -7.57 5.01
C ARG A 62 -7.01 -7.03 4.37
N ALA A 63 -7.11 -5.71 4.31
CA ALA A 63 -8.15 -5.01 3.60
C ALA A 63 -7.53 -4.12 2.53
N VAL A 64 -7.74 -4.50 1.26
CA VAL A 64 -7.33 -3.72 0.10
C VAL A 64 -8.54 -3.00 -0.48
N LYS A 65 -8.41 -1.70 -0.72
CA LYS A 65 -9.36 -0.93 -1.54
C LYS A 65 -8.62 -0.29 -2.68
N SER A 66 -8.94 -0.68 -3.89
CA SER A 66 -8.42 -0.07 -5.12
C SER A 66 -9.47 0.84 -5.75
N ALA A 67 -9.03 2.01 -6.21
CA ALA A 67 -9.78 2.92 -7.06
C ALA A 67 -8.94 3.24 -8.31
N TRP A 68 -9.52 3.97 -9.27
CA TRP A 68 -8.89 4.26 -10.57
C TRP A 68 -7.49 4.88 -10.51
N VAL A 69 -7.17 5.63 -9.45
CA VAL A 69 -5.92 6.40 -9.33
C VAL A 69 -5.18 6.15 -8.01
N PHE A 70 -5.73 5.33 -7.13
CA PHE A 70 -5.12 5.05 -5.84
C PHE A 70 -5.48 3.66 -5.32
N MET A 71 -4.62 3.15 -4.44
CA MET A 71 -4.82 1.90 -3.72
C MET A 71 -4.60 2.16 -2.23
N SER A 72 -5.56 1.85 -1.36
CA SER A 72 -5.32 1.84 0.09
C SER A 72 -5.23 0.41 0.59
N VAL A 73 -4.23 0.15 1.42
CA VAL A 73 -4.04 -1.14 2.10
C VAL A 73 -4.07 -0.92 3.59
N LYS A 74 -4.82 -1.76 4.28
CA LYS A 74 -4.74 -1.92 5.74
C LYS A 74 -4.39 -3.35 6.02
N GLU A 75 -3.36 -3.57 6.83
CA GLU A 75 -2.87 -4.90 7.16
C GLU A 75 -2.58 -4.98 8.64
N GLU A 76 -2.97 -6.10 9.25
CA GLU A 76 -2.88 -6.35 10.68
C GLU A 76 -2.02 -7.57 10.94
N TYR A 77 -1.13 -7.40 11.92
CA TYR A 77 -0.14 -8.40 12.31
C TYR A 77 -0.11 -8.55 13.83
N ILE A 78 0.27 -9.73 14.31
CA ILE A 78 0.61 -9.97 15.70
C ILE A 78 2.08 -10.34 15.83
N GLN A 79 2.75 -9.66 16.76
CA GLN A 79 4.09 -10.01 17.19
C GLN A 79 4.13 -10.00 18.71
N ALA A 80 4.61 -11.08 19.32
CA ALA A 80 4.77 -11.20 20.77
C ALA A 80 3.52 -10.80 21.60
N ASN A 81 2.32 -11.17 21.14
CA ASN A 81 1.03 -10.84 21.76
C ASN A 81 0.66 -9.34 21.70
N THR A 82 1.27 -8.59 20.78
CA THR A 82 0.93 -7.20 20.47
C THR A 82 0.38 -7.11 19.05
N ASP A 83 -0.81 -6.55 18.90
CA ASP A 83 -1.42 -6.22 17.62
C ASP A 83 -0.79 -4.93 17.07
N TYR A 84 -0.37 -4.94 15.81
CA TYR A 84 0.00 -3.72 15.11
C TYR A 84 -0.60 -3.68 13.70
N GLN A 85 -0.92 -2.47 13.26
CA GLN A 85 -1.64 -2.22 12.02
C GLN A 85 -0.82 -1.30 11.11
N ILE A 86 -0.57 -1.76 9.89
CA ILE A 86 0.07 -0.98 8.84
C ILE A 86 -1.04 -0.44 7.92
N GLN A 87 -1.04 0.86 7.68
CA GLN A 87 -2.00 1.51 6.78
C GLN A 87 -1.25 2.35 5.76
N ALA A 88 -1.46 2.05 4.48
CA ALA A 88 -0.73 2.70 3.40
C ALA A 88 -1.66 3.13 2.27
N VAL A 89 -1.35 4.25 1.62
CA VAL A 89 -2.02 4.71 0.40
C VAL A 89 -1.02 4.80 -0.73
N GLY A 90 -1.28 4.05 -1.79
CA GLY A 90 -0.54 4.00 -3.02
C GLY A 90 -1.09 4.98 -4.06
N VAL A 91 -0.27 5.91 -4.55
CA VAL A 91 -0.58 6.85 -5.63
C VAL A 91 0.71 7.11 -6.42
N PHE A 92 0.63 7.25 -7.75
CA PHE A 92 1.79 7.56 -8.61
C PHE A 92 3.01 6.64 -8.36
N ASN A 93 2.79 5.33 -8.29
CA ASN A 93 3.82 4.32 -8.04
C ASN A 93 4.56 4.43 -6.70
N HIS A 94 4.00 5.17 -5.74
CA HIS A 94 4.53 5.34 -4.40
C HIS A 94 3.49 5.00 -3.34
N PHE A 95 3.92 4.44 -2.22
CA PHE A 95 3.08 4.22 -1.04
C PHE A 95 3.47 5.19 0.07
N PHE A 96 2.46 5.75 0.72
CA PHE A 96 2.58 6.63 1.87
C PHE A 96 2.00 5.93 3.10
N ASP A 97 2.79 5.83 4.15
CA ASP A 97 2.35 5.32 5.45
C ASP A 97 1.51 6.37 6.20
N TYR A 98 0.39 5.94 6.74
CA TYR A 98 -0.43 6.69 7.70
C TYR A 98 -0.94 5.80 8.83
N SER A 99 -0.21 4.72 9.12
CA SER A 99 -0.44 3.83 10.24
C SER A 99 -0.59 4.61 11.55
N LYS A 100 -1.59 4.21 12.34
CA LYS A 100 -1.73 4.69 13.71
C LYS A 100 -1.12 3.62 14.60
N ILE A 101 0.03 3.92 15.20
CA ILE A 101 0.60 3.07 16.25
C ILE A 101 -0.32 3.23 17.47
N SER A 102 -1.30 2.34 17.62
CA SER A 102 -2.01 2.17 18.88
C SER A 102 -1.19 1.21 19.74
N VAL A 103 -0.29 1.76 20.56
CA VAL A 103 0.28 1.00 21.68
C VAL A 103 -0.88 0.77 22.65
N TYR A 104 -1.37 -0.47 22.73
CA TYR A 104 -2.21 -0.87 23.85
C TYR A 104 -1.28 -1.10 25.04
N ASP A 105 -1.26 -0.15 25.97
CA ASP A 105 -0.69 -0.31 27.32
C ASP A 105 -1.48 -1.33 28.15
#